data_AF-S5FYW4-F1
#
_entry.id   AF-S5FYW4-F1
#
_cell.length_a   1.000
_cell.length_b   1.000
_cell.length_c   1.000
_cell.angle_alpha   90.00
_cell.angle_beta   90.00
_cell.angle_gamma   90.00
#
_symmetry.space_group_name_H-M   'P 1'
#
loop_
_entity.id
_entity.type
_entity.pdbx_description
1 polymer ?
#
loop_
_entity_poly.entity_id
_entity_poly.type
_entity_poly.pdbx_seq_one_letter_code
_entity_poly.pdbx_strand_id
1 'polypeptide(L)'
;DPAELRKRNFIKTFPHQTPVIMAYDAGDYGASLKKAMEIADVKGFAKRKREAARHGKLRGLGYSTYIEACGIAPSQAVGSLGAGVGLWESAEVRVNPTGSVEVLAGSHAHGQGHETTFAQLVSERLGIPFENVSIVHGDTDKVQFGMGTYGSRSGAVGMSAIVKALDKIEAKAKKVAAHMLEAAEGDIEFKDGKFTVAGTDKSAGFGDVALNAYIAHKFSGQELEPGLKETSFYD
;
A
#
# COMPACT_ATOMS: atom_id res chain seq x y z
N ASP A 1 36.98 12.60 2.80
CA ASP A 1 36.03 11.81 3.63
C ASP A 1 34.88 11.32 2.74
N PRO A 2 34.63 10.00 2.65
CA PRO A 2 33.53 9.43 1.87
C PRO A 2 32.13 9.98 2.20
N ALA A 3 31.89 10.39 3.46
CA ALA A 3 30.61 10.97 3.86
C ALA A 3 30.41 12.37 3.27
N GLU A 4 31.42 13.23 3.36
CA GLU A 4 31.38 14.59 2.80
C GLU A 4 31.24 14.60 1.28
N LEU A 5 31.88 13.65 0.58
CA LEU A 5 31.70 13.51 -0.87
C LEU A 5 30.23 13.24 -1.24
N ARG A 6 29.54 12.36 -0.50
CA ARG A 6 28.12 12.05 -0.73
C ARG A 6 27.23 13.27 -0.45
N LYS A 7 27.41 13.93 0.70
CA LYS A 7 26.61 15.11 1.08
C LYS A 7 26.68 16.24 0.06
N ARG A 8 27.85 16.44 -0.56
CA ARG A 8 28.04 17.45 -1.62
C ARG A 8 27.21 17.16 -2.86
N ASN A 9 26.91 15.89 -3.14
CA ASN A 9 26.26 15.43 -4.37
C ASN A 9 24.82 14.94 -4.16
N PHE A 10 24.30 14.87 -2.92
CA PHE A 10 22.91 14.51 -2.68
C PHE A 10 21.95 15.50 -3.31
N ILE A 11 20.89 14.97 -3.91
CA ILE A 11 19.71 15.72 -4.34
C ILE A 11 19.05 16.32 -3.09
N LYS A 12 18.63 17.59 -3.20
CA LYS A 12 18.09 18.37 -2.07
C LYS A 12 16.66 18.87 -2.29
N THR A 13 16.15 18.74 -3.50
CA THR A 13 14.85 19.27 -3.91
C THR A 13 14.07 18.16 -4.59
N PHE A 14 12.82 17.98 -4.18
CA PHE A 14 11.94 16.94 -4.68
C PHE A 14 10.57 17.55 -5.06
N PRO A 15 9.87 17.03 -6.08
CA PRO A 15 10.29 15.93 -6.95
C PRO A 15 11.51 16.30 -7.82
N HIS A 16 12.37 15.32 -8.12
CA HIS A 16 13.60 15.50 -8.89
C HIS A 16 13.59 14.63 -10.13
N GLN A 17 13.43 15.23 -11.31
CA GLN A 17 13.59 14.52 -12.56
C GLN A 17 15.05 14.10 -12.74
N THR A 18 15.29 12.80 -12.88
CA THR A 18 16.63 12.29 -13.16
C THR A 18 16.97 12.46 -14.64
N PRO A 19 18.26 12.35 -15.02
CA PRO A 19 18.66 12.27 -16.43
C PRO A 19 18.19 10.99 -17.14
N VAL A 20 17.58 10.05 -16.41
CA VAL A 20 16.96 8.84 -16.93
C VAL A 20 15.45 8.92 -16.70
N ILE A 21 14.74 7.80 -16.91
CA ILE A 21 13.28 7.80 -17.04
C ILE A 21 12.53 8.22 -15.77
N MET A 22 13.04 7.91 -14.56
CA MET A 22 12.27 8.09 -13.32
C MET A 22 12.48 9.47 -12.69
N ALA A 23 11.40 10.03 -12.17
CA ALA A 23 11.43 11.17 -11.25
C ALA A 23 11.46 10.64 -9.82
N TYR A 24 12.42 11.10 -9.02
CA TYR A 24 12.42 10.82 -7.59
C TYR A 24 11.36 11.68 -6.91
N ASP A 25 10.51 11.06 -6.10
CA ASP A 25 9.32 11.63 -5.49
C ASP A 25 9.64 12.45 -4.23
N ALA A 26 10.40 11.88 -3.29
CA ALA A 26 10.77 12.49 -2.02
C ALA A 26 12.05 11.87 -1.43
N GLY A 27 12.69 12.58 -0.50
CA GLY A 27 13.79 12.00 0.26
C GLY A 27 14.49 12.98 1.21
N ASP A 28 15.00 12.45 2.32
CA ASP A 28 15.95 13.14 3.20
C ASP A 28 17.24 12.31 3.35
N TYR A 29 18.09 12.43 2.32
CA TYR A 29 19.35 11.67 2.22
C TYR A 29 20.37 12.15 3.27
N GLY A 30 20.31 13.43 3.62
CA GLY A 30 21.16 14.04 4.64
C GLY A 30 20.87 13.47 6.03
N ALA A 31 19.60 13.41 6.42
CA ALA A 31 19.18 12.81 7.68
C ALA A 31 19.54 11.32 7.75
N SER A 32 19.29 10.57 6.68
CA SER A 32 19.61 9.13 6.61
C SER A 32 21.10 8.86 6.81
N LEU A 33 21.97 9.57 6.08
CA LEU A 33 23.42 9.45 6.23
C LEU A 33 23.88 9.88 7.62
N LYS A 34 23.36 10.99 8.15
CA LYS A 34 23.68 11.48 9.50
C LYS A 34 23.35 10.42 10.55
N LYS A 35 22.14 9.85 10.51
CA LYS A 35 21.70 8.83 11.47
C LYS A 35 22.53 7.55 11.36
N ALA A 36 22.84 7.10 10.15
CA ALA A 36 23.70 5.94 9.94
C ALA A 36 25.11 6.16 10.52
N MET A 37 25.69 7.36 10.35
CA MET A 37 27.00 7.70 10.90
C MET A 37 27.00 7.75 12.44
N GLU A 38 25.91 8.21 13.05
CA GLU A 38 25.72 8.20 14.50
C GLU A 38 25.66 6.77 15.04
N ILE A 39 24.82 5.90 14.45
CA ILE A 39 24.66 4.49 14.86
C ILE A 39 25.97 3.72 14.71
N ALA A 40 26.72 3.95 13.63
CA ALA A 40 27.99 3.29 13.38
C ALA A 40 29.17 3.83 14.22
N ASP A 41 28.95 4.86 15.06
CA ASP A 41 29.99 5.62 15.78
C ASP A 41 31.20 5.91 14.87
N VAL A 42 30.95 6.65 13.78
CA VAL A 42 32.01 6.99 12.82
C VAL A 42 33.12 7.80 13.47
N LYS A 43 32.77 8.71 14.40
CA LYS A 43 33.75 9.54 15.12
C LYS A 43 34.73 8.68 15.93
N GLY A 44 34.25 7.61 16.57
CA GLY A 44 35.10 6.66 17.31
C GLY A 44 35.88 5.67 16.45
N PHE A 45 35.66 5.61 15.13
CA PHE A 45 36.26 4.58 14.26
C PHE A 45 37.80 4.57 14.31
N ALA A 46 38.44 5.75 14.40
CA ALA A 46 39.90 5.83 14.47
C ALA A 46 40.47 5.11 15.69
N LYS A 47 39.79 5.18 16.85
CA LYS A 47 40.17 4.45 18.07
C LYS A 47 40.04 2.94 17.84
N ARG A 48 38.90 2.49 17.30
CA ARG A 48 38.62 1.07 17.00
C ARG A 48 39.60 0.48 15.96
N LYS A 49 40.04 1.29 15.00
CA LYS A 49 41.04 0.89 14.00
C LYS A 49 42.42 0.67 14.63
N ARG A 50 42.87 1.58 15.50
CA ARG A 50 44.14 1.42 16.23
C ARG A 50 44.12 0.20 17.15
N GLU A 51 43.00 -0.04 17.83
CA GLU A 51 42.82 -1.22 18.68
C GLU A 51 42.92 -2.51 17.87
N ALA A 52 42.22 -2.63 16.73
CA ALA A 52 42.32 -3.79 15.85
C ALA A 52 43.77 -4.05 15.38
N ALA A 53 44.51 -2.99 15.03
CA ALA A 53 45.91 -3.09 14.61
C ALA A 53 46.82 -3.66 15.71
N ARG A 54 46.57 -3.35 16.99
CA ARG A 54 47.31 -3.95 18.13
C ARG A 54 47.12 -5.46 18.25
N HIS A 55 46.03 -5.98 17.70
CA HIS A 55 45.73 -7.41 17.63
C HIS A 55 46.08 -8.03 16.26
N GLY A 56 46.89 -7.35 15.43
CA GLY A 56 47.29 -7.84 14.12
C GLY A 56 46.15 -7.89 13.08
N LYS A 57 45.05 -7.17 13.30
CA LYS A 57 43.88 -7.15 12.41
C LYS A 57 43.76 -5.82 11.65
N LEU A 58 43.24 -5.91 10.43
CA LEU A 58 42.82 -4.74 9.65
C LEU A 58 41.34 -4.43 9.92
N ARG A 59 40.99 -3.15 9.96
CA ARG A 59 39.61 -2.69 10.12
C ARG A 59 39.26 -1.62 9.09
N GLY A 60 38.17 -1.85 8.36
CA GLY A 60 37.59 -0.93 7.39
C GLY A 60 36.25 -0.36 7.87
N LEU A 61 35.85 0.76 7.26
CA LEU A 61 34.52 1.36 7.41
C LEU A 61 33.97 1.63 6.01
N GLY A 62 32.94 0.87 5.63
CA GLY A 62 32.26 1.01 4.35
C GLY A 62 31.06 1.95 4.44
N TYR A 63 30.76 2.63 3.33
CA TYR A 63 29.57 3.45 3.19
C TYR A 63 28.80 3.02 1.95
N SER A 64 27.50 2.82 2.08
CA SER A 64 26.58 2.64 0.95
C SER A 64 25.37 3.55 1.15
N THR A 65 25.07 4.34 0.13
CA THR A 65 23.90 5.20 0.06
C THR A 65 23.31 4.97 -1.31
N TYR A 66 22.10 4.45 -1.38
CA TYR A 66 21.47 4.03 -2.61
C TYR A 66 20.06 4.61 -2.69
N ILE A 67 19.59 4.77 -3.91
CA ILE A 67 18.19 5.00 -4.24
C ILE A 67 17.76 3.75 -5.00
N GLU A 68 16.69 3.13 -4.54
CA GLU A 68 16.18 1.91 -5.15
C GLU A 68 14.97 2.23 -6.02
N ALA A 69 14.99 1.77 -7.26
CA ALA A 69 13.80 1.75 -8.09
C ALA A 69 12.96 0.52 -7.72
N CYS A 70 12.03 0.69 -6.77
CA CYS A 70 11.05 -0.33 -6.41
C CYS A 70 9.69 0.00 -7.03
N GLY A 71 8.85 -1.03 -7.23
CA GLY A 71 7.45 -0.78 -7.60
C GLY A 71 7.24 -0.18 -8.98
N ILE A 72 8.14 -0.43 -9.93
CA ILE A 72 7.97 0.04 -11.30
C ILE A 72 6.67 -0.54 -11.88
N ALA A 73 5.69 0.33 -12.11
CA ALA A 73 4.34 -0.02 -12.56
C ALA A 73 3.97 0.60 -13.91
N PRO A 74 4.18 1.91 -14.14
CA PRO A 74 3.51 2.59 -15.26
C PRO A 74 3.82 1.92 -16.58
N SER A 75 2.78 1.36 -17.21
CA SER A 75 2.89 0.58 -18.44
C SER A 75 3.57 1.37 -19.56
N GLN A 76 3.32 2.68 -19.65
CA GLN A 76 3.97 3.56 -20.62
C GLN A 76 5.49 3.64 -20.40
N ALA A 77 5.94 3.75 -19.15
CA ALA A 77 7.36 3.87 -18.83
C ALA A 77 8.10 2.57 -19.17
N VAL A 78 7.57 1.42 -18.75
CA VAL A 78 8.19 0.11 -19.01
C VAL A 78 8.12 -0.28 -20.48
N GLY A 79 7.04 0.08 -21.18
CA GLY A 79 6.91 -0.10 -22.62
C GLY A 79 7.99 0.67 -23.38
N SER A 80 8.32 1.90 -22.96
CA SER A 80 9.42 2.68 -23.55
C SER A 80 10.80 2.05 -23.33
N LEU A 81 10.94 1.18 -22.32
CA LEU A 81 12.16 0.39 -22.05
C LEU A 81 12.17 -0.97 -22.77
N GLY A 82 11.17 -1.27 -23.59
CA GLY A 82 11.07 -2.51 -24.35
C GLY A 82 10.37 -3.67 -23.63
N ALA A 83 9.68 -3.42 -22.52
CA ALA A 83 8.84 -4.44 -21.89
C ALA A 83 7.64 -4.79 -22.79
N GLY A 84 7.40 -6.08 -23.01
CA GLY A 84 6.27 -6.56 -23.83
C GLY A 84 4.90 -6.51 -23.16
N VAL A 85 4.87 -6.24 -21.85
CA VAL A 85 3.65 -6.12 -21.03
C VAL A 85 3.83 -5.00 -20.00
N GLY A 86 2.71 -4.48 -19.50
CA GLY A 86 2.70 -3.54 -18.37
C GLY A 86 3.16 -4.20 -17.06
N LEU A 87 3.48 -3.39 -16.07
CA LEU A 87 3.83 -3.85 -14.72
C LEU A 87 2.79 -3.41 -13.68
N TRP A 88 1.52 -3.38 -14.09
CA TRP A 88 0.36 -3.12 -13.23
C TRP A 88 0.10 -4.27 -12.24
N GLU A 89 -0.75 -4.06 -11.24
CA GLU A 89 -1.23 -5.13 -10.34
C GLU A 89 -2.74 -5.09 -10.18
N SER A 90 -3.35 -6.19 -9.73
CA SER A 90 -4.78 -6.27 -9.49
C SER A 90 -5.13 -6.65 -8.05
N ALA A 91 -6.31 -6.21 -7.62
CA ALA A 91 -6.94 -6.64 -6.39
C ALA A 91 -8.46 -6.71 -6.54
N GLU A 92 -9.07 -7.69 -5.90
CA GLU A 92 -10.52 -7.76 -5.71
C GLU A 92 -10.82 -7.84 -4.21
N VAL A 93 -11.71 -6.97 -3.73
CA VAL A 93 -12.17 -6.96 -2.34
C VAL A 93 -13.60 -7.45 -2.31
N ARG A 94 -13.86 -8.51 -1.55
CA ARG A 94 -15.20 -9.08 -1.31
C ARG A 94 -15.56 -8.88 0.16
N VAL A 95 -16.63 -8.14 0.41
CA VAL A 95 -17.19 -8.00 1.76
C VAL A 95 -18.36 -8.95 1.88
N ASN A 96 -18.26 -9.94 2.75
CA ASN A 96 -19.32 -10.91 3.00
C ASN A 96 -20.49 -10.25 3.77
N PRO A 97 -21.71 -10.84 3.77
CA PRO A 97 -22.87 -10.29 4.47
C PRO A 97 -22.68 -10.11 5.99
N THR A 98 -21.73 -10.84 6.58
CA THR A 98 -21.35 -10.75 8.01
C THR A 98 -20.36 -9.60 8.30
N GLY A 99 -19.85 -8.92 7.28
CA GLY A 99 -18.84 -7.87 7.39
C GLY A 99 -17.39 -8.38 7.37
N SER A 100 -17.14 -9.69 7.27
CA SER A 100 -15.78 -10.22 7.01
C SER A 100 -15.35 -9.91 5.58
N VAL A 101 -14.06 -9.75 5.35
CA VAL A 101 -13.49 -9.33 4.07
C VAL A 101 -12.50 -10.37 3.53
N GLU A 102 -12.67 -10.72 2.27
CA GLU A 102 -11.69 -11.49 1.50
C GLU A 102 -11.05 -10.58 0.45
N VAL A 103 -9.72 -10.56 0.39
CA VAL A 103 -8.97 -9.83 -0.63
C VAL A 103 -8.22 -10.81 -1.51
N LEU A 104 -8.59 -10.84 -2.79
CA LEU A 104 -7.92 -11.63 -3.80
C LEU A 104 -6.85 -10.75 -4.45
N ALA A 105 -5.59 -11.04 -4.19
CA ALA A 105 -4.47 -10.21 -4.61
C ALA A 105 -3.69 -10.88 -5.75
N GLY A 106 -3.41 -10.13 -6.82
CA GLY A 106 -2.57 -10.62 -7.93
C GLY A 106 -1.09 -10.81 -7.55
N SER A 107 -0.64 -10.19 -6.44
CA SER A 107 0.67 -10.42 -5.85
C SER A 107 0.73 -11.73 -5.06
N HIS A 108 1.86 -12.45 -5.11
CA HIS A 108 2.03 -13.78 -4.50
C HIS A 108 3.13 -13.81 -3.43
N ALA A 109 2.79 -14.34 -2.26
CA ALA A 109 3.72 -14.42 -1.14
C ALA A 109 4.76 -15.54 -1.27
N HIS A 110 6.01 -15.24 -0.93
CA HIS A 110 7.14 -16.16 -0.80
C HIS A 110 7.86 -16.02 0.56
N GLY A 111 7.22 -15.37 1.55
CA GLY A 111 7.77 -15.14 2.90
C GLY A 111 7.78 -13.69 3.40
N GLN A 112 7.36 -12.73 2.57
CA GLN A 112 7.35 -11.29 2.87
C GLN A 112 6.17 -10.83 3.75
N GLY A 113 5.24 -11.73 4.09
CA GLY A 113 4.11 -11.44 4.98
C GLY A 113 2.99 -10.62 4.34
N HIS A 114 2.60 -10.95 3.10
CA HIS A 114 1.49 -10.27 2.42
C HIS A 114 0.15 -10.48 3.12
N GLU A 115 -0.10 -11.68 3.63
CA GLU A 115 -1.30 -12.04 4.37
C GLU A 115 -1.50 -11.14 5.59
N THR A 116 -0.40 -10.75 6.25
CA THR A 116 -0.45 -9.82 7.38
C THR A 116 -0.55 -8.37 6.91
N THR A 117 0.39 -7.93 6.09
CA THR A 117 0.53 -6.51 5.76
C THR A 117 -0.63 -5.98 4.91
N PHE A 118 -1.19 -6.79 4.01
CA PHE A 118 -2.38 -6.42 3.24
C PHE A 118 -3.63 -6.44 4.12
N ALA A 119 -3.75 -7.39 5.04
CA ALA A 119 -4.87 -7.43 5.98
C ALA A 119 -4.86 -6.24 6.94
N GLN A 120 -3.68 -5.79 7.40
CA GLN A 120 -3.54 -4.57 8.21
C GLN A 120 -4.08 -3.35 7.48
N LEU A 121 -3.69 -3.15 6.21
CA LEU A 121 -4.18 -2.06 5.38
C LEU A 121 -5.72 -2.05 5.29
N VAL A 122 -6.32 -3.21 5.01
CA VAL A 122 -7.78 -3.34 4.86
C VAL A 122 -8.49 -3.12 6.18
N SER A 123 -7.98 -3.72 7.26
CA SER A 123 -8.48 -3.59 8.62
C SER A 123 -8.50 -2.12 9.08
N GLU A 124 -7.40 -1.39 8.88
CA GLU A 124 -7.30 0.02 9.21
C GLU A 124 -8.21 0.88 8.32
N ARG A 125 -8.26 0.63 7.00
CA ARG A 125 -9.09 1.42 6.07
C ARG A 125 -10.58 1.27 6.36
N LEU A 126 -11.04 0.07 6.74
CA LEU A 126 -12.44 -0.22 7.00
C LEU A 126 -12.82 -0.14 8.48
N GLY A 127 -11.85 0.00 9.39
CA GLY A 127 -12.08 0.00 10.83
C GLY A 127 -12.70 -1.31 11.35
N ILE A 128 -12.31 -2.45 10.77
CA ILE A 128 -12.77 -3.78 11.18
C ILE A 128 -11.65 -4.57 11.85
N PRO A 129 -11.97 -5.56 12.72
CA PRO A 129 -10.95 -6.40 13.33
C PRO A 129 -10.07 -7.10 12.29
N PHE A 130 -8.77 -7.22 12.59
CA PHE A 130 -7.77 -7.81 11.68
C PHE A 130 -8.13 -9.26 11.32
N GLU A 131 -8.63 -10.03 12.28
CA GLU A 131 -9.08 -11.41 12.13
C GLU A 131 -10.29 -11.58 11.18
N ASN A 132 -10.99 -10.50 10.87
CA ASN A 132 -12.09 -10.50 9.91
C ASN A 132 -11.60 -10.30 8.47
N VAL A 133 -10.30 -10.13 8.25
CA VAL A 133 -9.71 -9.97 6.92
C VAL A 133 -8.89 -11.20 6.56
N SER A 134 -9.14 -11.75 5.38
CA SER A 134 -8.34 -12.82 4.80
C SER A 134 -7.80 -12.42 3.43
N ILE A 135 -6.58 -12.85 3.15
CA ILE A 135 -5.88 -12.56 1.89
C ILE A 135 -5.74 -13.88 1.13
N VAL A 136 -6.16 -13.88 -0.13
CA VAL A 136 -6.06 -15.01 -1.05
C VAL A 136 -5.16 -14.61 -2.20
N HIS A 137 -4.11 -15.39 -2.46
CA HIS A 137 -3.21 -15.21 -3.60
C HIS A 137 -2.72 -16.57 -4.11
N GLY A 138 -2.18 -16.62 -5.33
CA GLY A 138 -1.52 -17.80 -5.90
C GLY A 138 -2.40 -18.83 -6.62
N ASP A 139 -3.69 -18.89 -6.28
CA ASP A 139 -4.66 -19.77 -6.95
C ASP A 139 -5.29 -19.04 -8.15
N THR A 140 -4.78 -19.30 -9.36
CA THR A 140 -5.23 -18.63 -10.59
C THR A 140 -6.65 -19.00 -11.03
N ASP A 141 -7.24 -20.05 -10.45
CA ASP A 141 -8.66 -20.36 -10.67
C ASP A 141 -9.56 -19.43 -9.84
N LYS A 142 -9.02 -18.81 -8.78
CA LYS A 142 -9.75 -17.90 -7.88
C LYS A 142 -9.39 -16.44 -8.11
N VAL A 143 -8.11 -16.16 -8.28
CA VAL A 143 -7.52 -14.82 -8.27
C VAL A 143 -7.40 -14.31 -9.71
N GLN A 144 -7.84 -13.08 -9.93
CA GLN A 144 -7.68 -12.40 -11.22
C GLN A 144 -6.20 -12.25 -11.59
N PHE A 145 -5.91 -12.12 -12.89
CA PHE A 145 -4.53 -11.98 -13.35
C PHE A 145 -3.83 -10.80 -12.67
N GLY A 146 -2.58 -11.02 -12.28
CA GLY A 146 -1.69 -10.04 -11.70
C GLY A 146 -0.26 -10.27 -12.17
N MET A 147 0.58 -9.25 -12.02
CA MET A 147 1.98 -9.37 -12.43
C MET A 147 2.83 -10.07 -11.38
N GLY A 148 2.31 -10.29 -10.17
CA GLY A 148 2.98 -11.08 -9.14
C GLY A 148 4.03 -10.29 -8.36
N THR A 149 4.84 -11.01 -7.58
CA THR A 149 5.78 -10.40 -6.63
C THR A 149 7.23 -10.52 -7.07
N TYR A 150 7.83 -9.38 -7.38
CA TYR A 150 9.26 -9.16 -7.65
C TYR A 150 9.56 -7.65 -7.59
N GLY A 151 10.82 -7.22 -7.73
CA GLY A 151 11.16 -5.79 -7.84
C GLY A 151 10.62 -4.92 -6.70
N SER A 152 10.45 -5.51 -5.51
CA SER A 152 9.86 -4.87 -4.32
C SER A 152 8.51 -4.18 -4.59
N ARG A 153 7.71 -4.73 -5.52
CA ARG A 153 6.53 -4.03 -6.08
C ARG A 153 5.22 -4.24 -5.34
N SER A 154 5.08 -5.33 -4.58
CA SER A 154 3.79 -5.70 -4.00
C SER A 154 3.25 -4.70 -2.97
N GLY A 155 4.13 -3.95 -2.30
CA GLY A 155 3.71 -2.78 -1.52
C GLY A 155 3.23 -1.65 -2.44
N ALA A 156 4.14 -1.10 -3.24
CA ALA A 156 3.86 0.09 -4.07
C ALA A 156 2.70 -0.09 -5.07
N VAL A 157 2.55 -1.28 -5.67
CA VAL A 157 1.57 -1.55 -6.74
C VAL A 157 0.42 -2.41 -6.24
N GLY A 158 0.73 -3.49 -5.51
CA GLY A 158 -0.28 -4.41 -4.99
C GLY A 158 -1.17 -3.79 -3.91
N MET A 159 -0.59 -3.15 -2.88
CA MET A 159 -1.41 -2.43 -1.90
C MET A 159 -2.15 -1.26 -2.53
N SER A 160 -1.57 -0.59 -3.53
CA SER A 160 -2.27 0.48 -4.27
C SER A 160 -3.49 -0.06 -5.02
N ALA A 161 -3.41 -1.23 -5.64
CA ALA A 161 -4.59 -1.89 -6.20
C ALA A 161 -5.65 -2.17 -5.12
N ILE A 162 -5.25 -2.70 -3.96
CA ILE A 162 -6.17 -2.93 -2.83
C ILE A 162 -6.83 -1.61 -2.40
N VAL A 163 -6.08 -0.52 -2.24
CA VAL A 163 -6.62 0.81 -1.93
C VAL A 163 -7.64 1.26 -2.97
N LYS A 164 -7.35 1.07 -4.27
CA LYS A 164 -8.31 1.44 -5.34
C LYS A 164 -9.56 0.58 -5.35
N ALA A 165 -9.49 -0.68 -4.95
CA ALA A 165 -10.68 -1.50 -4.76
C ALA A 165 -11.46 -1.05 -3.52
N LEU A 166 -10.78 -0.71 -2.43
CA LEU A 166 -11.39 -0.18 -1.20
C LEU A 166 -12.07 1.17 -1.40
N ASP A 167 -11.52 2.06 -2.24
CA ASP A 167 -12.16 3.33 -2.60
C ASP A 167 -13.54 3.07 -3.25
N LYS A 168 -13.65 2.05 -4.10
CA LYS A 168 -14.92 1.65 -4.72
C LYS A 168 -15.87 0.99 -3.71
N ILE A 169 -15.35 0.13 -2.82
CA ILE A 169 -16.12 -0.47 -1.72
C ILE A 169 -16.72 0.62 -0.83
N GLU A 170 -15.93 1.60 -0.41
CA GLU A 170 -16.38 2.71 0.43
C GLU A 170 -17.46 3.54 -0.29
N ALA A 171 -17.26 3.85 -1.57
CA ALA A 171 -18.25 4.58 -2.37
C ALA A 171 -19.59 3.82 -2.46
N LYS A 172 -19.55 2.52 -2.76
CA LYS A 172 -20.76 1.67 -2.80
C LYS A 172 -21.42 1.56 -1.43
N ALA A 173 -20.63 1.37 -0.37
CA ALA A 173 -21.12 1.26 1.00
C ALA A 173 -21.76 2.57 1.50
N LYS A 174 -21.23 3.73 1.11
CA LYS A 174 -21.84 5.04 1.41
C LYS A 174 -23.24 5.18 0.81
N LYS A 175 -23.47 4.70 -0.42
CA LYS A 175 -24.80 4.67 -1.04
C LYS A 175 -25.77 3.78 -0.27
N VAL A 176 -25.30 2.60 0.15
CA VAL A 176 -26.11 1.68 0.98
C VAL A 176 -26.45 2.33 2.32
N ALA A 177 -25.47 2.94 2.99
CA ALA A 177 -25.67 3.62 4.26
C ALA A 177 -26.61 4.83 4.14
N ALA A 178 -26.50 5.62 3.05
CA ALA A 178 -27.38 6.75 2.77
C ALA A 178 -28.85 6.31 2.70
N HIS A 179 -29.12 5.21 1.99
CA HIS A 179 -30.45 4.62 1.92
C HIS A 179 -30.93 4.12 3.30
N MET A 180 -30.07 3.43 4.05
CA MET A 180 -30.41 2.93 5.40
C MET A 180 -30.75 4.04 6.40
N LEU A 181 -30.06 5.18 6.29
CA LEU A 181 -30.17 6.31 7.21
C LEU A 181 -31.14 7.39 6.74
N GLU A 182 -31.77 7.19 5.58
CA GLU A 182 -32.66 8.15 4.92
C GLU A 182 -32.00 9.53 4.76
N ALA A 183 -30.76 9.53 4.27
CA ALA A 183 -29.91 10.72 4.11
C ALA A 183 -29.33 10.79 2.69
N ALA A 184 -28.81 11.96 2.30
CA ALA A 184 -28.11 12.09 1.03
C ALA A 184 -26.74 11.42 1.08
N GLU A 185 -26.29 10.82 -0.04
CA GLU A 185 -24.96 10.17 -0.14
C GLU A 185 -23.81 11.11 0.26
N GLY A 186 -23.89 12.38 -0.16
CA GLY A 186 -22.87 13.40 0.14
C GLY A 186 -22.76 13.76 1.62
N ASP A 187 -23.77 13.43 2.43
CA ASP A 187 -23.79 13.69 3.86
C ASP A 187 -23.28 12.49 4.68
N ILE A 188 -22.92 11.38 4.02
CA ILE A 188 -22.41 10.18 4.72
C ILE A 188 -20.89 10.25 4.88
N GLU A 189 -20.46 10.35 6.13
CA GLU A 189 -19.07 10.20 6.53
C GLU A 189 -18.78 8.75 6.94
N PHE A 190 -17.63 8.21 6.56
CA PHE A 190 -17.18 6.88 6.96
C PHE A 190 -15.87 6.99 7.73
N LYS A 191 -15.84 6.43 8.93
CA LYS A 191 -14.66 6.41 9.79
C LYS A 191 -14.77 5.29 10.82
N ASP A 192 -13.65 4.61 11.11
CA ASP A 192 -13.53 3.61 12.18
C ASP A 192 -14.69 2.57 12.17
N GLY A 193 -15.02 2.04 10.98
CA GLY A 193 -16.06 1.01 10.83
C GLY A 193 -17.49 1.51 10.96
N LYS A 194 -17.71 2.83 10.91
CA LYS A 194 -19.01 3.46 11.13
C LYS A 194 -19.33 4.48 10.05
N PHE A 195 -20.55 4.40 9.52
CA PHE A 195 -21.14 5.39 8.62
C PHE A 195 -22.03 6.33 9.44
N THR A 196 -21.83 7.64 9.34
CA THR A 196 -22.56 8.65 10.13
C THR A 196 -23.08 9.76 9.22
N VAL A 197 -24.30 10.23 9.45
CA VAL A 197 -24.84 11.41 8.75
C VAL A 197 -24.23 12.66 9.37
N ALA A 198 -23.56 13.48 8.56
CA ALA A 198 -22.86 14.68 8.98
C ALA A 198 -23.75 15.60 9.83
N GLY A 199 -23.21 16.06 10.97
CA GLY A 199 -23.92 16.95 11.89
C GLY A 199 -25.02 16.29 12.73
N THR A 200 -25.13 14.96 12.74
CA THR A 200 -26.11 14.20 13.53
C THR A 200 -25.49 13.04 14.29
N ASP A 201 -26.29 12.32 15.09
CA ASP A 201 -25.95 11.06 15.75
C ASP A 201 -26.40 9.80 14.97
N LYS A 202 -27.14 9.99 13.86
CA LYS A 202 -27.62 8.89 13.00
C LYS A 202 -26.45 8.18 12.36
N SER A 203 -26.40 6.86 12.54
CA SER A 203 -25.28 6.06 12.07
C SER A 203 -25.59 4.58 11.91
N ALA A 204 -24.77 3.90 11.11
CA ALA A 204 -24.82 2.45 10.89
C ALA A 204 -23.39 1.85 10.96
N GLY A 205 -23.28 0.65 11.52
CA GLY A 205 -22.00 -0.08 11.54
C GLY A 205 -21.66 -0.69 10.19
N PHE A 206 -20.37 -0.93 9.93
CA PHE A 206 -19.91 -1.54 8.69
C PHE A 206 -20.56 -2.90 8.41
N GLY A 207 -20.74 -3.75 9.43
CA GLY A 207 -21.42 -5.04 9.28
C GLY A 207 -22.89 -4.90 8.86
N ASP A 208 -23.62 -3.92 9.40
CA ASP A 208 -25.02 -3.68 9.03
C ASP A 208 -25.12 -3.19 7.58
N VAL A 209 -24.23 -2.30 7.18
CA VAL A 209 -24.15 -1.80 5.80
C VAL A 209 -23.77 -2.91 4.84
N ALA A 210 -22.80 -3.76 5.22
CA ALA A 210 -22.42 -4.94 4.44
C ALA A 210 -23.62 -5.87 4.23
N LEU A 211 -24.35 -6.23 5.29
CA LEU A 211 -25.56 -7.06 5.19
C LEU A 211 -26.60 -6.41 4.27
N ASN A 212 -26.89 -5.12 4.46
CA ASN A 212 -27.91 -4.43 3.67
C ASN A 212 -27.55 -4.36 2.18
N ALA A 213 -26.26 -4.33 1.81
CA ALA A 213 -25.85 -4.41 0.41
C ALA A 213 -26.35 -5.70 -0.29
N TYR A 214 -26.60 -6.79 0.46
CA TYR A 214 -27.15 -8.04 -0.07
C TYR A 214 -28.68 -8.13 0.00
N ILE A 215 -29.35 -7.20 0.70
CA ILE A 215 -30.82 -7.15 0.80
C ILE A 215 -31.37 -6.32 -0.38
N ALA A 216 -31.17 -6.85 -1.58
CA ALA A 216 -31.39 -6.17 -2.87
C ALA A 216 -32.78 -5.54 -3.05
N HIS A 217 -33.83 -6.13 -2.45
CA HIS A 217 -35.21 -5.67 -2.61
C HIS A 217 -35.49 -4.31 -1.93
N LYS A 218 -34.55 -3.80 -1.12
CA LYS A 218 -34.65 -2.45 -0.53
C LYS A 218 -34.23 -1.35 -1.49
N PHE A 219 -33.44 -1.67 -2.52
CA PHE A 219 -32.98 -0.70 -3.51
C PHE A 219 -33.84 -0.77 -4.77
N SER A 220 -34.05 0.36 -5.44
CA SER A 220 -34.50 0.33 -6.83
C SER A 220 -33.34 -0.27 -7.64
N GLY A 221 -33.57 -1.41 -8.32
CA GLY A 221 -32.50 -2.21 -8.95
C GLY A 221 -31.69 -1.51 -10.06
N GLN A 222 -31.94 -0.22 -10.32
CA GLN A 222 -31.16 0.61 -11.25
C GLN A 222 -30.04 1.41 -10.55
N GLU A 223 -30.04 1.52 -9.22
CA GLU A 223 -29.09 2.37 -8.48
C GLU A 223 -27.89 1.61 -7.90
N LEU A 224 -28.09 0.35 -7.50
CA LEU A 224 -27.07 -0.48 -6.84
C LEU A 224 -27.24 -1.96 -7.21
N GLU A 225 -26.18 -2.57 -7.77
CA GLU A 225 -26.11 -4.02 -7.89
C GLU A 225 -25.98 -4.67 -6.50
N PRO A 226 -26.65 -5.81 -6.25
CA PRO A 226 -26.54 -6.52 -4.97
C PRO A 226 -25.11 -6.93 -4.62
N GLY A 227 -24.82 -6.95 -3.31
CA GLY A 227 -23.54 -7.33 -2.74
C GLY A 227 -22.53 -6.18 -2.65
N LEU A 228 -21.41 -6.45 -1.99
CA LEU A 228 -20.36 -5.46 -1.74
C LEU A 228 -19.01 -6.04 -2.14
N LYS A 229 -18.73 -5.94 -3.44
CA LYS A 229 -17.58 -6.57 -4.10
C LYS A 229 -17.08 -5.63 -5.18
N GLU A 230 -15.78 -5.36 -5.21
CA GLU A 230 -15.18 -4.46 -6.17
C GLU A 230 -13.76 -4.91 -6.58
N THR A 231 -13.40 -4.60 -7.82
CA THR A 231 -12.11 -4.98 -8.43
C THR A 231 -11.36 -3.75 -8.93
N SER A 232 -10.04 -3.78 -8.87
CA SER A 232 -9.16 -2.77 -9.45
C SER A 232 -7.97 -3.41 -10.17
N PHE A 233 -7.48 -2.66 -11.16
CA PHE A 233 -6.20 -2.86 -11.84
C PHE A 233 -5.46 -1.52 -11.71
N TYR A 234 -4.29 -1.53 -11.09
CA TYR A 234 -3.51 -0.34 -10.80
C TYR A 234 -2.22 -0.35 -11.63
N ASP A 235 -2.10 0.64 -12.51
CA ASP A 235 -0.98 0.90 -13.40
C ASP A 235 -0.20 2.15 -12.97
#